data_AF-A0A7L4QN03-F1
#
_entry.id   AF-A0A7L4QN03-F1
#
_cell.length_a   1.000
_cell.length_b   1.000
_cell.length_c   1.000
_cell.angle_alpha   90.00
_cell.angle_beta   90.00
_cell.angle_gamma   90.00
#
_symmetry.space_group_name_H-M   'P 1'
#
loop_
_entity.id
_entity.type
_entity.pdbx_description
1 polymer ?
#
loop_
_entity_poly.entity_id
_entity_poly.type
_entity_poly.pdbx_seq_one_letter_code
_entity_poly.pdbx_strand_id
1 'polypeptide(L)'
;MILGCNHSGLLNTIEHSKDIIGDDVFLVLGGTHLVSADEKRISLTIEYLKKYGITLFGFHCTGDHASSILCHALDKMYCRGYTGFEVLTEFEGYHLGKDTKCQ
;
A
#
# COMPACT_ATOMS: atom_id res chain seq x y z
N MET A 1 6.96 -3.71 -4.49
CA MET A 1 7.45 -4.05 -3.13
C MET A 1 6.41 -4.93 -2.42
N ILE A 2 6.83 -6.02 -1.79
CA ILE A 2 5.94 -6.95 -1.05
C ILE A 2 6.27 -6.89 0.45
N LEU A 3 5.26 -6.74 1.29
CA LEU A 3 5.37 -6.57 2.74
C LEU A 3 4.69 -7.73 3.49
N GLY A 4 5.25 -8.07 4.66
CA GLY A 4 4.56 -8.86 5.69
C GLY A 4 3.57 -7.98 6.46
N CYS A 5 3.88 -7.65 7.72
CA CYS A 5 3.07 -6.71 8.51
C CYS A 5 3.70 -5.31 8.65
N ASN A 6 5.01 -5.18 8.45
CA ASN A 6 5.74 -3.92 8.40
C ASN A 6 5.73 -3.04 9.68
N HIS A 7 6.20 -3.61 10.79
CA HIS A 7 6.33 -2.88 12.07
C HIS A 7 7.34 -1.72 12.02
N SER A 8 8.35 -1.78 11.13
CA SER A 8 9.34 -0.71 10.96
C SER A 8 8.74 0.56 10.33
N GLY A 9 7.52 0.47 9.80
CA GLY A 9 6.75 1.57 9.24
C GLY A 9 6.90 1.72 7.73
N LEU A 10 5.78 1.89 7.03
CA LEU A 10 5.71 1.94 5.57
C LEU A 10 6.71 2.89 4.92
N LEU A 11 6.72 4.15 5.37
CA LEU A 11 7.57 5.16 4.74
C LEU A 11 9.05 4.85 4.92
N ASN A 12 9.45 4.42 6.12
CA ASN A 12 10.82 4.02 6.41
C ASN A 12 11.28 2.86 5.51
N THR A 13 10.41 1.86 5.31
CA THR A 13 10.76 0.71 4.47
C THR A 13 10.84 1.08 2.99
N ILE A 14 9.99 1.99 2.51
CA ILE A 14 10.05 2.50 1.14
C ILE A 14 11.38 3.24 0.93
N GLU A 15 11.71 4.22 1.78
CA GLU A 15 12.96 4.99 1.67
C GLU A 15 14.19 4.07 1.72
N HIS A 16 14.22 3.14 2.67
CA HIS A 16 15.32 2.18 2.77
C HIS A 16 15.47 1.31 1.51
N SER A 17 14.36 0.92 0.88
CA SER A 17 14.41 0.15 -0.37
C SER A 17 14.93 0.98 -1.54
N LYS A 18 14.56 2.26 -1.62
CA LYS A 18 15.06 3.19 -2.64
C LYS A 18 16.57 3.40 -2.50
N ASP A 19 17.06 3.56 -1.27
CA ASP A 19 18.49 3.74 -0.99
C ASP A 19 19.32 2.51 -1.40
N ILE A 20 18.81 1.30 -1.17
CA ILE A 20 19.53 0.06 -1.48
C ILE A 20 19.47 -0.28 -2.98
N ILE A 21 18.30 -0.14 -3.59
CA ILE A 21 18.04 -0.60 -4.96
C ILE A 21 18.39 0.48 -5.98
N GLY A 22 18.30 1.75 -5.61
CA GLY A 22 18.53 2.90 -6.49
C GLY A 22 17.40 3.15 -7.48
N ASP A 23 16.18 2.67 -7.19
CA ASP A 23 15.00 2.81 -8.04
C ASP A 23 13.75 3.11 -7.22
N ASP A 24 12.74 3.70 -7.87
CA ASP A 24 11.49 4.11 -7.23
C ASP A 24 10.51 2.94 -7.04
N VAL A 25 9.68 3.05 -6.00
CA VAL A 25 8.62 2.08 -5.71
C VAL A 25 7.32 2.58 -6.33
N PHE A 26 6.78 1.88 -7.33
CA PHE A 26 5.49 2.23 -7.93
C PHE A 26 4.28 1.52 -7.29
N LEU A 27 4.50 0.34 -6.68
CA LEU A 27 3.45 -0.50 -6.09
C LEU A 27 3.93 -1.18 -4.81
N VAL A 28 3.09 -1.13 -3.76
CA VAL A 28 3.27 -1.84 -2.49
C VAL A 28 2.12 -2.82 -2.28
N LEU A 29 2.43 -4.07 -1.97
CA LEU A 29 1.44 -5.09 -1.59
C LEU A 29 1.77 -5.66 -0.21
N GLY A 30 0.85 -5.59 0.73
CA GLY A 30 0.96 -6.30 2.01
C GLY A 30 0.40 -5.53 3.20
N GLY A 31 0.71 -6.02 4.40
CA GLY A 31 0.31 -5.36 5.64
C GLY A 31 1.20 -4.16 5.99
N THR A 32 0.57 -3.08 6.43
CA THR A 32 1.24 -1.80 6.75
C THR A 32 1.31 -1.49 8.25
N HIS A 33 0.71 -2.34 9.09
CA HIS A 33 0.53 -2.13 10.53
C HIS A 33 -0.06 -0.77 10.91
N LEU A 34 -1.00 -0.26 10.09
CA LEU A 34 -1.72 0.98 10.37
C LEU A 34 -2.93 0.79 11.29
N VAL A 35 -3.25 -0.45 11.68
CA VAL A 35 -4.37 -0.77 12.57
C VAL A 35 -4.28 -0.05 13.93
N SER A 36 -3.07 0.26 14.39
CA SER A 36 -2.77 0.97 15.64
C SER A 36 -2.19 2.37 15.42
N ALA A 37 -2.23 2.88 14.18
CA ALA A 37 -1.70 4.20 13.85
C ALA A 37 -2.66 5.32 14.27
N ASP A 38 -2.12 6.45 14.69
CA ASP A 38 -2.88 7.67 14.89
C ASP A 38 -3.23 8.35 13.54
N GLU A 39 -4.17 9.29 13.58
CA GLU A 39 -4.61 10.01 12.38
C GLU A 39 -3.46 10.74 11.68
N LYS A 40 -2.52 11.29 12.46
CA LYS A 40 -1.35 11.98 11.93
C LYS A 40 -0.49 11.04 11.08
N ARG A 41 -0.21 9.82 11.55
CA ARG A 41 0.58 8.82 10.83
C ARG A 41 -0.14 8.33 9.58
N ILE A 42 -1.46 8.17 9.63
CA ILE A 42 -2.27 7.82 8.45
C ILE A 42 -2.21 8.96 7.41
N SER A 43 -2.37 10.22 7.85
CA SER A 43 -2.29 11.39 6.96
C SER A 43 -0.94 11.51 6.27
N LEU A 44 0.16 11.40 7.03
CA LEU A 44 1.52 11.43 6.47
C LEU A 44 1.74 10.31 5.45
N THR A 45 1.17 9.13 5.71
CA THR A 45 1.24 8.00 4.77
C THR A 45 0.51 8.33 3.47
N ILE A 46 -0.69 8.91 3.54
CA ILE A 46 -1.48 9.30 2.37
C ILE A 46 -0.73 10.35 1.54
N GLU A 47 -0.24 11.40 2.19
CA GLU A 47 0.49 12.49 1.53
C GLU A 47 1.73 11.96 0.79
N TYR A 48 2.48 11.08 1.45
CA TYR A 48 3.64 10.44 0.85
C TYR A 48 3.26 9.59 -0.38
N LEU A 49 2.27 8.71 -0.25
CA LEU A 49 1.85 7.84 -1.36
C LEU A 49 1.37 8.66 -2.56
N LYS A 50 0.61 9.75 -2.33
CA LYS A 50 0.20 10.68 -3.39
C LYS A 50 1.38 11.38 -4.05
N LYS A 51 2.30 11.91 -3.25
CA LYS A 51 3.47 12.66 -3.74
C LYS A 51 4.30 11.84 -4.72
N TYR A 52 4.47 10.54 -4.45
CA TYR A 52 5.29 9.64 -5.25
C TYR A 52 4.48 8.75 -6.20
N GLY A 53 3.17 8.93 -6.31
CA GLY A 53 2.33 8.13 -7.22
C GLY A 53 2.30 6.63 -6.88
N ILE A 54 2.50 6.26 -5.62
CA ILE A 54 2.64 4.86 -5.21
C ILE A 54 1.27 4.25 -4.97
N THR A 55 0.97 3.16 -5.67
CA THR A 55 -0.23 2.36 -5.38
C THR A 55 0.01 1.47 -4.16
N LEU A 56 -0.96 1.41 -3.24
CA LEU A 56 -0.94 0.53 -2.08
C LEU A 56 -2.09 -0.48 -2.12
N PHE A 57 -1.75 -1.76 -2.14
CA PHE A 57 -2.66 -2.84 -1.80
C PHE A 57 -2.45 -3.25 -0.35
N GLY A 58 -3.39 -2.85 0.52
CA GLY A 58 -3.31 -3.05 1.97
C GLY A 58 -3.97 -4.35 2.41
N PHE A 59 -3.30 -5.12 3.27
CA PHE A 59 -3.77 -6.42 3.74
C PHE A 59 -3.70 -6.53 5.27
N HIS A 60 -4.45 -7.48 5.83
CA HIS A 60 -4.31 -7.95 7.21
C HIS A 60 -4.21 -6.82 8.25
N CYS A 61 -3.00 -6.53 8.74
CA CYS A 61 -2.74 -5.58 9.81
C CYS A 61 -2.76 -4.11 9.38
N THR A 62 -3.12 -3.79 8.12
CA THR A 62 -3.53 -2.43 7.77
C THR A 62 -4.76 -2.01 8.57
N GLY A 63 -5.71 -2.91 8.82
CA GLY A 63 -6.88 -2.68 9.68
C GLY A 63 -8.02 -1.93 9.00
N ASP A 64 -9.26 -2.16 9.46
CA ASP A 64 -10.48 -1.62 8.84
C ASP A 64 -10.51 -0.09 8.81
N HIS A 65 -10.18 0.53 9.95
CA HIS A 65 -10.22 1.99 10.10
C HIS A 65 -9.27 2.69 9.13
N ALA A 66 -7.99 2.28 9.12
CA ALA A 66 -7.03 2.87 8.19
C ALA A 66 -7.37 2.55 6.74
N SER A 67 -7.86 1.34 6.45
CA SER A 67 -8.30 0.96 5.09
C SER A 67 -9.43 1.87 4.58
N SER A 68 -10.40 2.21 5.43
CA SER A 68 -11.48 3.14 5.08
C SER A 68 -10.95 4.54 4.74
N ILE A 69 -10.02 5.05 5.54
CA ILE A 69 -9.43 6.39 5.31
C ILE A 69 -8.59 6.39 4.03
N LEU A 70 -7.75 5.35 3.85
CA LEU A 70 -6.92 5.19 2.66
C LEU A 70 -7.76 5.08 1.38
N CYS A 71 -8.81 4.27 1.40
CA CYS A 71 -9.73 4.12 0.28
C CYS A 71 -10.36 5.46 -0.12
N HIS A 72 -10.82 6.25 0.85
CA HIS A 72 -11.41 7.55 0.58
C HIS A 72 -10.37 8.55 0.03
N ALA A 73 -9.15 8.55 0.58
CA ALA A 73 -8.16 9.55 0.26
C ALA A 73 -7.36 9.26 -1.02
N LEU A 74 -7.14 7.99 -1.36
CA LEU A 74 -6.25 7.54 -2.44
C LEU A 74 -7.00 7.08 -3.69
N ASP A 75 -8.32 6.89 -3.63
CA ASP A 75 -9.15 6.45 -4.76
C ASP A 75 -8.52 5.22 -5.46
N LYS A 76 -8.22 5.30 -6.76
CA LYS A 76 -7.62 4.20 -7.55
C LYS A 76 -6.22 3.77 -7.10
N MET A 77 -5.54 4.58 -6.28
CA MET A 77 -4.20 4.25 -5.77
C MET A 77 -4.24 3.36 -4.51
N TYR A 78 -5.43 3.04 -3.99
CA TYR A 78 -5.55 2.12 -2.88
C TYR A 78 -6.47 0.97 -3.22
N CYS A 79 -6.10 -0.22 -2.74
CA CYS A 79 -7.05 -1.31 -2.69
C CYS A 79 -6.92 -2.20 -1.46
N ARG A 80 -8.04 -2.61 -0.89
CA ARG A 80 -8.04 -3.59 0.19
C ARG A 80 -7.99 -5.00 -0.37
N GLY A 81 -6.91 -5.71 -0.04
CA GLY A 81 -6.71 -7.09 -0.43
C GLY A 81 -7.38 -8.10 0.50
N TYR A 82 -7.64 -9.29 -0.02
CA TYR A 82 -8.28 -10.41 0.67
C TYR A 82 -7.70 -11.76 0.22
N THR A 83 -8.12 -12.87 0.84
CA THR A 83 -7.69 -14.21 0.43
C THR A 83 -8.16 -14.53 -0.99
N GLY A 84 -7.21 -14.89 -1.88
CA GLY A 84 -7.50 -15.11 -3.30
C GLY A 84 -7.42 -13.85 -4.17
N PHE A 85 -6.93 -12.74 -3.61
CA PHE A 85 -6.65 -11.52 -4.37
C PHE A 85 -5.51 -11.76 -5.37
N GLU A 86 -5.77 -11.48 -6.64
CA GLU A 86 -4.82 -11.67 -7.75
C GLU A 86 -4.43 -10.32 -8.36
N VAL A 87 -3.12 -10.12 -8.50
CA VAL A 87 -2.52 -8.97 -9.17
C VAL A 87 -1.52 -9.47 -10.17
N LEU A 88 -1.65 -9.02 -11.41
CA LEU A 88 -0.71 -9.26 -12.47
C LEU A 88 0.11 -7.99 -12.68
N THR A 89 1.43 -8.11 -12.60
CA THR A 89 2.36 -6.99 -12.81
C THR A 89 2.99 -7.09 -14.19
N GLU A 90 3.08 -5.96 -14.87
CA GLU A 90 3.75 -5.80 -16.16
C GLU A 90 4.82 -4.72 -16.03
N PHE A 91 5.65 -4.53 -17.06
CA PHE A 91 6.61 -3.44 -17.06
C PHE A 91 5.86 -2.10 -16.92
N GLU A 92 6.21 -1.32 -15.89
CA GLU A 92 5.56 -0.03 -15.55
C GLU A 92 4.06 -0.09 -15.18
N GLY A 93 3.48 -1.27 -14.90
CA GLY A 93 2.04 -1.38 -14.68
C GLY A 93 1.57 -2.58 -13.87
N TYR A 94 0.27 -2.59 -13.57
CA TYR A 94 -0.42 -3.73 -12.98
C TYR A 94 -1.88 -3.77 -13.43
N HIS A 95 -2.49 -4.95 -13.36
CA HIS A 95 -3.93 -5.14 -13.45
C HIS A 95 -4.41 -6.18 -12.45
N LEU A 96 -5.66 -6.05 -11.99
CA LEU A 96 -6.30 -7.05 -11.14
C LEU A 96 -6.69 -8.27 -11.97
N GLY A 97 -6.62 -9.46 -11.36
CA GLY A 97 -7.13 -10.68 -11.96
C GLY A 97 -8.62 -10.55 -12.31
N LYS A 98 -9.10 -11.35 -13.28
CA LYS A 98 -10.46 -11.20 -13.84
C LYS A 98 -11.59 -11.21 -12.80
N ASP A 99 -11.42 -12.02 -11.76
CA ASP A 99 -12.38 -12.18 -10.67
C ASP A 99 -11.98 -11.41 -9.40
N THR A 100 -10.88 -10.66 -9.45
CA THR A 100 -10.40 -9.84 -8.34
C THR A 100 -11.03 -8.45 -8.39
N LYS A 101 -11.59 -8.03 -7.26
CA LYS A 101 -12.18 -6.70 -7.11
C LYS A 101 -11.53 -5.97 -5.95
N CYS A 102 -11.70 -4.66 -5.94
CA CYS A 102 -11.33 -3.89 -4.78
C CYS A 102 -12.42 -3.90 -3.71
N GLN A 103 -12.04 -4.15 -2.46
CA GLN A 103 -12.93 -4.08 -1.29
C GLN A 103 -12.87 -2.72 -0.61
#